data_AF-A0A2E4CVT7-F1
#
_entry.id   AF-A0A2E4CVT7-F1
#
_cell.length_a   1.000
_cell.length_b   1.000
_cell.length_c   1.000
_cell.angle_alpha   90.00
_cell.angle_beta   90.00
_cell.angle_gamma   90.00
#
_symmetry.space_group_name_H-M   'P 1'
#
loop_
_entity.id
_entity.type
_entity.pdbx_description
1 polymer ?
#
loop_
_entity_poly.entity_id
_entity_poly.type
_entity_poly.pdbx_seq_one_letter_code
_entity_poly.pdbx_strand_id
1 'polypeptide(L)'
;MMMGVALAFGSVGTLASPAMAQTEATQESPFEARAADVVSLIEGEGDATEVFSPTFLAQVSAEQFATISQQLTAQLGDIVGVESVEPTGENAAQITLRFEKALASGPMTLEAEAPYQISGLLLNDIKPVATGPDAISADMEALSGSAAAWFGPLDGEAIYTYGDTAQPFAIGSTFKLYVLAALSRAVSEGRLAWDDVIPLDAKSFPSGIMQNWPDGAPVTLHTAATLMISISDNTATDLLMRTVGREAIEAEMRASGHADPAQSFPFLTTREMFVIKSGDLGEAFAAASEAQRREMLAALDLSDIDEERFYATFTSGTPVLIEDIEWFASMADQRALMRVLAALPEDTARQIMAVNTVFDEEETAGWDYVGYKGGSEAGVLNMSWLLRDEAGRWHMLAIAQMDPTAEVDTTSLLLLAKRILALAE
;
A
#
# COMPACT_ATOMS: atom_id res chain seq x y z
N MET A 1 37.01 57.85 -21.28
CA MET A 1 37.09 59.11 -20.50
C MET A 1 36.30 58.86 -19.22
N MET A 2 36.82 58.67 -18.01
CA MET A 2 38.13 58.72 -17.34
C MET A 2 38.25 57.40 -16.54
N MET A 3 39.35 56.62 -16.53
CA MET A 3 40.72 56.84 -16.06
C MET A 3 40.91 56.43 -14.58
N GLY A 4 41.79 55.43 -14.37
CA GLY A 4 42.28 54.96 -13.07
C GLY A 4 43.24 53.77 -13.21
N VAL A 5 44.51 54.05 -13.51
CA VAL A 5 45.71 53.16 -13.61
C VAL A 5 46.49 53.33 -12.28
N ALA A 6 47.19 52.35 -11.66
CA ALA A 6 48.54 51.83 -11.96
C ALA A 6 49.00 50.83 -10.84
N LEU A 7 49.57 49.66 -11.18
CA LEU A 7 50.99 49.23 -11.04
C LEU A 7 51.61 49.06 -9.63
N ALA A 8 52.14 47.86 -9.33
CA ALA A 8 53.59 47.62 -9.11
C ALA A 8 53.93 46.13 -8.89
N PHE A 9 55.05 45.71 -9.50
CA PHE A 9 55.71 44.39 -9.39
C PHE A 9 56.46 44.22 -8.05
N GLY A 10 56.57 42.98 -7.58
CA GLY A 10 57.54 42.59 -6.55
C GLY A 10 57.75 41.07 -6.55
N SER A 11 58.73 40.59 -7.32
CA SER A 11 59.23 39.22 -7.27
C SER A 11 60.26 39.06 -6.15
N VAL A 12 60.02 38.17 -5.20
CA VAL A 12 61.04 37.59 -4.32
C VAL A 12 60.90 36.07 -4.40
N GLY A 13 61.95 35.41 -4.87
CA GLY A 13 62.04 33.95 -4.88
C GLY A 13 62.43 33.39 -3.52
N THR A 14 61.88 32.25 -3.17
CA THR A 14 62.41 31.34 -2.13
C THR A 14 62.45 29.92 -2.67
N LEU A 15 63.61 29.28 -2.50
CA LEU A 15 63.93 27.92 -2.91
C LEU A 15 63.25 26.87 -2.00
N ALA A 16 62.72 25.85 -2.67
CA ALA A 16 62.64 24.42 -2.31
C ALA A 16 62.07 23.95 -0.94
N SER A 17 61.05 23.10 -1.02
CA SER A 17 61.11 21.71 -0.52
C SER A 17 60.07 20.85 -1.25
N PRO A 18 60.36 19.59 -1.61
CA PRO A 18 59.34 18.68 -2.12
C PRO A 18 58.44 18.31 -0.94
N ALA A 19 57.19 18.78 -0.95
CA ALA A 19 56.18 18.23 -0.09
C ALA A 19 55.95 16.79 -0.54
N MET A 20 56.43 15.83 0.26
CA MET A 20 55.95 14.46 0.17
C MET A 20 54.46 14.52 0.45
N ALA A 21 53.64 14.31 -0.57
CA ALA A 21 52.24 13.99 -0.39
C ALA A 21 52.19 12.66 0.36
N GLN A 22 52.01 12.72 1.68
CA GLN A 22 51.46 11.60 2.41
C GLN A 22 50.05 11.42 1.89
N THR A 23 49.83 10.35 1.16
CA THR A 23 48.50 9.77 0.96
C THR A 23 48.01 9.40 2.35
N GLU A 24 47.22 10.28 2.99
CA GLU A 24 46.40 9.88 4.13
C GLU A 24 45.49 8.77 3.62
N ALA A 25 45.72 7.56 4.11
CA ALA A 25 44.69 6.54 4.08
C ALA A 25 43.53 7.11 4.91
N THR A 26 42.44 7.48 4.23
CA THR A 26 41.19 7.89 4.88
C THR A 26 40.82 6.83 5.88
N GLN A 27 40.93 7.17 7.17
CA GLN A 27 40.49 6.31 8.26
C GLN A 27 38.98 6.20 8.13
N GLU A 28 38.48 4.99 7.89
CA GLU A 28 37.04 4.72 7.75
C GLU A 28 36.31 5.25 8.99
N SER A 29 35.25 6.02 8.76
CA SER A 29 34.45 6.60 9.84
C SER A 29 33.90 5.48 10.72
N PRO A 30 33.83 5.64 12.06
CA PRO A 30 33.16 4.66 12.92
C PRO A 30 31.74 4.31 12.45
N PHE A 31 31.05 5.26 11.80
CA PHE A 31 29.74 5.00 11.20
C PHE A 31 29.81 4.11 9.96
N GLU A 32 30.79 4.31 9.08
CA GLU A 32 30.97 3.47 7.88
C GLU A 32 31.30 2.03 8.28
N ALA A 33 32.22 1.87 9.22
CA ALA A 33 32.58 0.56 9.77
C ALA A 33 31.37 -0.15 10.40
N ARG A 34 30.58 0.55 11.22
CA ARG A 34 29.39 -0.03 11.87
C ARG A 34 28.25 -0.29 10.91
N ALA A 35 28.09 0.51 9.85
CA ALA A 35 27.14 0.22 8.79
C ALA A 35 27.53 -1.05 8.01
N ALA A 36 28.83 -1.24 7.74
CA ALA A 36 29.33 -2.47 7.12
C ALA A 36 29.10 -3.71 8.02
N ASP A 37 29.31 -3.58 9.33
CA ASP A 37 29.00 -4.67 10.27
C ASP A 37 27.51 -5.05 10.25
N VAL A 38 26.61 -4.06 10.12
CA VAL A 38 25.16 -4.32 9.98
C VAL A 38 24.87 -5.10 8.70
N VAL A 39 25.54 -4.80 7.59
CA VAL A 39 25.41 -5.58 6.35
C VAL A 39 25.81 -7.03 6.59
N SER A 40 26.98 -7.27 7.19
CA SER A 40 27.43 -8.63 7.49
C SER A 40 26.46 -9.39 8.40
N LEU A 41 25.91 -8.74 9.42
CA LEU A 41 24.90 -9.36 10.28
C LEU A 41 23.61 -9.72 9.53
N ILE A 42 23.20 -8.91 8.55
CA ILE A 42 22.03 -9.20 7.69
C ILE A 42 22.30 -10.40 6.78
N GLU A 43 23.53 -10.55 6.28
CA GLU A 43 24.00 -11.72 5.53
C GLU A 43 24.12 -12.98 6.41
N GLY A 44 23.95 -12.85 7.73
CA GLY A 44 24.08 -13.93 8.71
C GLY A 44 25.52 -14.19 9.15
N GLU A 45 26.43 -13.24 8.91
CA GLU A 45 27.83 -13.29 9.29
C GLU A 45 28.12 -12.39 10.52
N GLY A 46 29.15 -12.74 11.31
CA GLY A 46 29.59 -11.95 12.46
C GLY A 46 28.87 -12.24 13.79
N ASP A 47 29.19 -11.47 14.82
CA ASP A 47 28.63 -11.58 16.18
C ASP A 47 27.89 -10.29 16.56
N ALA A 48 26.58 -10.40 16.70
CA ALA A 48 25.71 -9.28 17.09
C ALA A 48 26.13 -8.62 18.41
N THR A 49 26.79 -9.35 19.32
CA THR A 49 27.27 -8.83 20.61
C THR A 49 28.53 -7.97 20.51
N GLU A 50 29.26 -8.08 19.40
CA GLU A 50 30.42 -7.22 19.10
C GLU A 50 30.00 -5.91 18.38
N VAL A 51 28.86 -5.95 17.67
CA VAL A 51 28.32 -4.82 16.89
C VAL A 51 27.33 -3.98 17.69
N PHE A 52 26.39 -4.62 18.40
CA PHE A 52 25.35 -3.93 19.16
C PHE A 52 25.69 -3.80 20.63
N SER A 53 25.33 -2.65 21.22
CA SER A 53 25.47 -2.40 22.65
C SER A 53 24.53 -3.28 23.47
N PRO A 54 24.82 -3.51 24.77
CA PRO A 54 23.89 -4.19 25.68
C PRO A 54 22.51 -3.51 25.77
N THR A 55 22.45 -2.18 25.61
CA THR A 55 21.19 -1.41 25.64
C THR A 55 20.31 -1.72 24.44
N PHE A 56 20.91 -1.88 23.26
CA PHE A 56 20.20 -2.31 22.05
C PHE A 56 19.72 -3.76 22.20
N LEU A 57 20.61 -4.66 22.61
CA LEU A 57 20.32 -6.09 22.73
C LEU A 57 19.26 -6.42 23.79
N ALA A 58 19.03 -5.54 24.75
CA ALA A 58 17.93 -5.65 25.71
C ALA A 58 16.55 -5.39 25.08
N GLN A 59 16.50 -4.67 23.96
CA GLN A 59 15.26 -4.36 23.22
C GLN A 59 15.08 -5.30 22.02
N VAL A 60 16.17 -5.60 21.32
CA VAL A 60 16.20 -6.48 20.14
C VAL A 60 17.34 -7.48 20.33
N SER A 61 17.02 -8.70 20.73
CA SER A 61 18.03 -9.76 20.91
C SER A 61 18.71 -10.11 19.58
N ALA A 62 19.86 -10.78 19.63
CA ALA A 62 20.56 -11.25 18.43
C ALA A 62 19.66 -12.17 17.57
N GLU A 63 18.86 -13.03 18.20
CA GLU A 63 17.92 -13.93 17.52
C GLU A 63 16.76 -13.16 16.86
N GLN A 64 16.25 -12.11 17.54
CA GLN A 64 15.25 -11.23 16.97
C GLN A 64 15.81 -10.44 15.78
N PHE A 65 17.03 -9.92 15.89
CA PHE A 65 17.70 -9.22 14.78
C PHE A 65 17.92 -10.14 13.57
N ALA A 66 18.35 -11.38 13.80
CA ALA A 66 18.50 -12.36 12.72
C ALA A 66 17.15 -12.69 12.05
N THR A 67 16.06 -12.75 12.82
CA THR A 67 14.70 -12.95 12.28
C THR A 67 14.27 -11.75 11.43
N ILE A 68 14.49 -10.52 11.91
CA ILE A 68 14.21 -9.29 11.17
C ILE A 68 15.03 -9.24 9.88
N SER A 69 16.30 -9.62 9.94
CA SER A 69 17.19 -9.66 8.76
C SER A 69 16.67 -10.63 7.71
N GLN A 70 16.26 -11.84 8.11
CA GLN A 70 15.63 -12.80 7.19
C GLN A 70 14.33 -12.26 6.57
N GLN A 71 13.52 -11.53 7.34
CA GLN A 71 12.30 -10.90 6.83
C GLN A 71 12.61 -9.79 5.82
N LEU A 72 13.61 -8.93 6.09
CA LEU A 72 14.07 -7.90 5.16
C LEU A 72 14.59 -8.52 3.88
N THR A 73 15.44 -9.54 3.95
CA THR A 73 15.96 -10.23 2.76
C THR A 73 14.84 -10.88 1.94
N ALA A 74 13.86 -11.51 2.61
CA ALA A 74 12.71 -12.10 1.92
C ALA A 74 11.87 -11.06 1.18
N GLN A 75 11.70 -9.86 1.75
CA GLN A 75 10.87 -8.79 1.17
C GLN A 75 11.62 -7.94 0.13
N LEU A 76 12.88 -7.61 0.40
CA LEU A 76 13.66 -6.60 -0.34
C LEU A 76 14.70 -7.22 -1.29
N GLY A 77 14.87 -8.55 -1.26
CA GLY A 77 15.94 -9.26 -1.97
C GLY A 77 17.23 -9.29 -1.17
N ASP A 78 18.31 -9.81 -1.77
CA ASP A 78 19.60 -9.89 -1.08
C ASP A 78 20.15 -8.49 -0.76
N ILE A 79 20.87 -8.36 0.35
CA ILE A 79 21.55 -7.12 0.69
C ILE A 79 22.78 -6.97 -0.22
N VAL A 80 22.92 -5.79 -0.82
CA VAL A 80 24.03 -5.45 -1.72
C VAL A 80 25.13 -4.72 -0.95
N GLY A 81 24.77 -3.89 0.03
CA GLY A 81 25.71 -3.19 0.89
C GLY A 81 25.19 -1.88 1.45
N VAL A 82 26.12 -1.01 1.87
CA VAL A 82 25.81 0.35 2.33
C VAL A 82 25.75 1.29 1.12
N GLU A 83 24.63 1.98 0.93
CA GLU A 83 24.46 3.00 -0.11
C GLU A 83 25.03 4.35 0.34
N SER A 84 24.67 4.78 1.54
CA SER A 84 25.14 6.05 2.12
C SER A 84 25.17 6.01 3.65
N VAL A 85 26.03 6.87 4.20
CA VAL A 85 26.11 7.18 5.63
C VAL A 85 26.25 8.70 5.76
N GLU A 86 25.27 9.33 6.37
CA GLU A 86 25.20 10.78 6.53
C GLU A 86 25.20 11.14 8.03
N PRO A 87 26.33 11.61 8.60
CA PRO A 87 26.38 12.04 9.99
C PRO A 87 25.38 13.16 10.28
N THR A 88 24.51 12.96 11.26
CA THR A 88 23.50 13.93 11.71
C THR A 88 23.81 14.51 13.08
N GLY A 89 24.82 13.97 13.76
CA GLY A 89 25.35 14.46 15.02
C GLY A 89 26.68 13.80 15.38
N GLU A 90 27.18 14.06 16.60
CA GLU A 90 28.47 13.51 17.07
C GLU A 90 28.47 11.97 17.10
N ASN A 91 27.36 11.37 17.54
CA ASN A 91 27.19 9.92 17.66
C ASN A 91 25.98 9.38 16.87
N ALA A 92 25.43 10.17 15.95
CA ALA A 92 24.26 9.80 15.15
C ALA A 92 24.51 10.01 13.66
N ALA A 93 23.99 9.08 12.86
CA ALA A 93 23.98 9.16 11.41
C ALA A 93 22.64 8.66 10.85
N GLN A 94 22.26 9.17 9.70
CA GLN A 94 21.28 8.52 8.83
C GLN A 94 22.04 7.52 7.96
N ILE A 95 21.59 6.26 7.92
CA ILE A 95 22.16 5.25 7.02
C ILE A 95 21.14 4.83 5.98
N THR A 96 21.65 4.44 4.82
CA THR A 96 20.87 3.78 3.77
C THR A 96 21.57 2.50 3.36
N LEU A 97 20.86 1.39 3.47
CA LEU A 97 21.30 0.07 3.02
C LEU A 97 20.65 -0.24 1.67
N ARG A 98 21.45 -0.73 0.74
CA ARG A 98 21.01 -1.17 -0.58
C ARG A 98 20.66 -2.65 -0.53
N PHE A 99 19.41 -2.96 -0.85
CA PHE A 99 18.97 -4.30 -1.23
C PHE A 99 18.75 -4.37 -2.75
N GLU A 100 18.56 -5.56 -3.29
CA GLU A 100 18.30 -5.76 -4.72
C GLU A 100 17.06 -4.98 -5.21
N LYS A 101 16.00 -4.94 -4.40
CA LYS A 101 14.68 -4.40 -4.79
C LYS A 101 14.33 -3.07 -4.11
N ALA A 102 15.08 -2.67 -3.09
CA ALA A 102 14.80 -1.47 -2.30
C ALA A 102 16.04 -0.86 -1.65
N LEU A 103 15.93 0.41 -1.27
CA LEU A 103 16.78 1.08 -0.30
C LEU A 103 16.06 1.06 1.05
N ALA A 104 16.73 0.60 2.10
CA ALA A 104 16.23 0.64 3.47
C ALA A 104 17.02 1.67 4.27
N SER A 105 16.36 2.72 4.73
CA SER A 105 17.01 3.85 5.40
C SER A 105 16.44 4.09 6.80
N GLY A 106 17.26 4.72 7.64
CA GLY A 106 16.84 5.23 8.93
C GLY A 106 18.01 5.56 9.87
N PRO A 107 17.72 5.97 11.11
CA PRO A 107 18.74 6.44 12.03
C PRO A 107 19.58 5.31 12.63
N MET A 108 20.89 5.55 12.75
CA MET A 108 21.85 4.75 13.48
C MET A 108 22.55 5.62 14.54
N THR A 109 22.61 5.13 15.77
CA THR A 109 23.29 5.80 16.90
C THR A 109 24.37 4.89 17.46
N LEU A 110 25.55 5.46 17.72
CA LEU A 110 26.70 4.78 18.30
C LEU A 110 26.88 5.17 19.77
N GLU A 111 27.51 4.31 20.55
CA GLU A 111 28.09 4.68 21.85
C GLU A 111 29.25 5.68 21.65
N ALA A 112 29.46 6.58 22.62
CA ALA A 112 30.40 7.69 22.49
C ALA A 112 31.88 7.29 22.51
N GLU A 113 32.19 6.08 23.00
CA GLU A 113 33.56 5.60 23.20
C GLU A 113 33.79 4.31 22.42
N ALA A 114 35.05 4.04 22.08
CA ALA A 114 35.44 2.77 21.47
C ALA A 114 34.95 1.57 22.33
N PRO A 115 34.38 0.52 21.72
CA PRO A 115 34.44 0.21 20.29
C PRO A 115 33.30 0.81 19.44
N TYR A 116 32.58 1.85 19.91
CA TYR A 116 31.50 2.52 19.19
C TYR A 116 30.39 1.54 18.77
N GLN A 117 29.93 0.71 19.71
CA GLN A 117 28.84 -0.21 19.44
C GLN A 117 27.56 0.54 19.10
N ILE A 118 26.70 -0.07 18.29
CA ILE A 118 25.41 0.53 17.91
C ILE A 118 24.47 0.47 19.13
N SER A 119 24.02 1.64 19.58
CA SER A 119 23.05 1.80 20.66
C SER A 119 21.62 2.00 20.17
N GLY A 120 21.45 2.37 18.89
CA GLY A 120 20.16 2.43 18.21
C GLY A 120 20.30 2.20 16.71
N LEU A 121 19.39 1.42 16.14
CA LEU A 121 19.25 1.21 14.70
C LEU A 121 17.76 1.04 14.39
N LEU A 122 17.27 1.81 13.44
CA LEU A 122 15.91 1.69 12.94
C LEU A 122 15.94 1.87 11.42
N LEU A 123 15.46 0.87 10.67
CA LEU A 123 15.24 0.98 9.23
C LEU A 123 13.73 1.10 9.02
N ASN A 124 13.26 2.32 8.80
CA ASN A 124 11.83 2.64 8.76
C ASN A 124 11.38 3.33 7.47
N ASP A 125 12.31 3.66 6.58
CA ASP A 125 12.03 4.22 5.27
C ASP A 125 12.49 3.23 4.19
N ILE A 126 11.55 2.57 3.54
CA ILE A 126 11.81 1.58 2.48
C ILE A 126 11.38 2.19 1.14
N LYS A 127 12.35 2.46 0.29
CA LYS A 127 12.12 3.02 -1.04
C LYS A 127 12.43 1.97 -2.11
N PRO A 128 11.53 1.74 -3.08
CA PRO A 128 11.81 0.82 -4.17
C PRO A 128 13.04 1.28 -4.97
N VAL A 129 13.75 0.31 -5.49
CA VAL A 129 14.73 0.56 -6.53
C VAL A 129 14.05 0.38 -7.88
N ALA A 130 14.20 1.35 -8.76
CA ALA A 130 13.76 1.22 -10.14
C ALA A 130 14.49 0.03 -10.80
N THR A 131 13.70 -0.99 -11.16
CA THR A 131 14.15 -2.16 -11.90
C THR A 131 13.36 -2.22 -13.21
N GLY A 132 13.96 -2.72 -14.28
CA GLY A 132 13.25 -2.88 -15.55
C GLY A 132 12.02 -3.81 -15.45
N PRO A 133 11.08 -3.72 -16.41
CA PRO A 133 9.82 -4.48 -16.40
C PRO A 133 10.02 -6.00 -16.33
N ASP A 134 11.13 -6.53 -16.86
CA ASP A 134 11.46 -7.96 -16.81
C ASP A 134 11.71 -8.44 -15.36
N ALA A 135 12.40 -7.63 -14.55
CA ALA A 135 12.66 -7.96 -13.15
C ALA A 135 11.39 -7.89 -12.30
N ILE A 136 10.53 -6.90 -12.58
CA ILE A 136 9.21 -6.79 -11.93
C ILE A 136 8.36 -8.02 -12.29
N SER A 137 8.36 -8.44 -13.56
CA SER A 137 7.62 -9.62 -14.01
C SER A 137 8.12 -10.91 -13.35
N ALA A 138 9.44 -11.06 -13.18
CA ALA A 138 10.03 -12.18 -12.47
C ALA A 138 9.61 -12.23 -11.00
N ASP A 139 9.55 -11.07 -10.33
CA ASP A 139 9.07 -10.99 -8.95
C ASP A 139 7.57 -11.24 -8.82
N MET A 140 6.76 -10.79 -9.80
CA MET A 140 5.34 -11.12 -9.87
C MET A 140 5.09 -12.62 -10.06
N GLU A 141 5.92 -13.31 -10.85
CA GLU A 141 5.88 -14.77 -11.06
C GLU A 141 6.29 -15.54 -9.81
N ALA A 142 7.15 -14.96 -8.96
CA ALA A 142 7.56 -15.57 -7.70
C ALA A 142 6.52 -15.46 -6.57
N LEU A 143 5.47 -14.64 -6.75
CA LEU A 143 4.38 -14.53 -5.78
C LEU A 143 3.62 -15.86 -5.67
N SER A 144 3.15 -16.18 -4.47
CA SER A 144 2.27 -17.33 -4.27
C SER A 144 0.87 -17.07 -4.83
N GLY A 145 0.16 -18.15 -5.16
CA GLY A 145 -1.18 -18.09 -5.73
C GLY A 145 -1.19 -17.52 -7.15
N SER A 146 -2.15 -16.66 -7.42
CA SER A 146 -2.33 -15.96 -8.69
C SER A 146 -2.09 -14.47 -8.50
N ALA A 147 -1.52 -13.82 -9.50
CA ALA A 147 -1.27 -12.38 -9.46
C ALA A 147 -1.51 -11.75 -10.83
N ALA A 148 -1.92 -10.49 -10.83
CA ALA A 148 -2.06 -9.68 -12.02
C ALA A 148 -1.71 -8.22 -11.72
N ALA A 149 -1.23 -7.51 -12.74
CA ALA A 149 -0.99 -6.08 -12.63
C ALA A 149 -1.25 -5.39 -13.96
N TRP A 150 -1.69 -4.14 -13.90
CA TRP A 150 -1.90 -3.29 -15.06
C TRP A 150 -1.57 -1.83 -14.72
N PHE A 151 -0.75 -1.19 -15.54
CA PHE A 151 -0.42 0.22 -15.41
C PHE A 151 -0.41 0.92 -16.77
N GLY A 152 -1.03 2.09 -16.87
CA GLY A 152 -1.00 2.92 -18.07
C GLY A 152 -2.18 3.91 -18.20
N PRO A 153 -2.26 4.63 -19.34
CA PRO A 153 -3.39 5.51 -19.64
C PRO A 153 -4.70 4.73 -19.75
N LEU A 154 -5.78 5.24 -19.15
CA LEU A 154 -7.11 4.61 -19.19
C LEU A 154 -7.53 4.32 -20.64
N ASP A 155 -7.25 5.24 -21.56
CA ASP A 155 -7.58 5.14 -22.98
C ASP A 155 -6.31 4.97 -23.84
N GLY A 156 -5.52 3.94 -23.54
CA GLY A 156 -4.34 3.60 -24.33
C GLY A 156 -3.80 2.19 -24.05
N GLU A 157 -2.59 1.96 -24.58
CA GLU A 157 -1.82 0.75 -24.30
C GLU A 157 -1.22 0.81 -22.89
N ALA A 158 -1.03 -0.37 -22.29
CA ALA A 158 -0.41 -0.47 -20.98
C ALA A 158 1.08 -0.11 -21.08
N ILE A 159 1.57 0.65 -20.09
CA ILE A 159 3.01 0.81 -19.84
C ILE A 159 3.56 -0.50 -19.26
N TYR A 160 2.79 -1.15 -18.40
CA TYR A 160 3.12 -2.43 -17.80
C TYR A 160 1.88 -3.31 -17.64
N THR A 161 2.04 -4.61 -17.87
CA THR A 161 1.00 -5.60 -17.65
C THR A 161 1.63 -6.92 -17.22
N TYR A 162 0.98 -7.62 -16.30
CA TYR A 162 1.36 -8.95 -15.87
C TYR A 162 0.10 -9.79 -15.62
N GLY A 163 0.16 -11.09 -15.95
CA GLY A 163 -0.97 -12.00 -15.82
C GLY A 163 -2.09 -11.76 -16.84
N ASP A 164 -3.18 -12.53 -16.73
CA ASP A 164 -4.38 -12.33 -17.56
C ASP A 164 -5.21 -11.16 -17.01
N THR A 165 -5.20 -10.03 -17.73
CA THR A 165 -5.94 -8.82 -17.34
C THR A 165 -7.46 -8.98 -17.37
N ALA A 166 -7.98 -10.03 -18.00
CA ALA A 166 -9.41 -10.35 -18.05
C ALA A 166 -9.83 -11.37 -16.99
N GLN A 167 -8.88 -12.01 -16.30
CA GLN A 167 -9.18 -12.90 -15.20
C GLN A 167 -9.68 -12.09 -13.99
N PRO A 168 -10.84 -12.43 -13.40
CA PRO A 168 -11.32 -11.78 -12.19
C PRO A 168 -10.50 -12.22 -10.97
N PHE A 169 -10.27 -11.26 -10.07
CA PHE A 169 -9.69 -11.49 -8.75
C PHE A 169 -10.72 -11.09 -7.69
N ALA A 170 -10.68 -11.75 -6.53
CA ALA A 170 -11.23 -11.16 -5.32
C ALA A 170 -10.54 -9.81 -5.07
N ILE A 171 -11.31 -8.75 -4.81
CA ILE A 171 -10.77 -7.40 -4.66
C ILE A 171 -10.88 -6.85 -3.24
N GLY A 172 -11.46 -7.61 -2.31
CA GLY A 172 -11.73 -7.16 -0.95
C GLY A 172 -12.33 -5.75 -0.95
N SER A 173 -11.92 -4.91 0.00
CA SER A 173 -12.42 -3.53 0.14
C SER A 173 -12.20 -2.57 -1.04
N THR A 174 -11.54 -2.95 -2.15
CA THR A 174 -11.55 -2.13 -3.38
C THR A 174 -12.95 -2.02 -3.98
N PHE A 175 -13.87 -2.96 -3.68
CA PHE A 175 -15.28 -2.89 -4.09
C PHE A 175 -15.96 -1.57 -3.70
N LYS A 176 -15.48 -0.91 -2.64
CA LYS A 176 -15.98 0.37 -2.13
C LYS A 176 -15.90 1.49 -3.17
N LEU A 177 -15.08 1.33 -4.21
CA LEU A 177 -15.07 2.23 -5.37
C LEU A 177 -16.38 2.14 -6.18
N TYR A 178 -17.02 0.96 -6.28
CA TYR A 178 -18.36 0.84 -6.88
C TYR A 178 -19.43 1.54 -6.02
N VAL A 179 -19.32 1.42 -4.70
CA VAL A 179 -20.21 2.13 -3.76
C VAL A 179 -20.03 3.65 -3.91
N LEU A 180 -18.79 4.13 -3.99
CA LEU A 180 -18.47 5.54 -4.21
C LEU A 180 -19.01 6.05 -5.57
N ALA A 181 -18.85 5.27 -6.64
CA ALA A 181 -19.38 5.62 -7.96
C ALA A 181 -20.92 5.71 -7.93
N ALA A 182 -21.61 4.74 -7.32
CA ALA A 182 -23.06 4.72 -7.20
C ALA A 182 -23.61 5.88 -6.35
N LEU A 183 -22.94 6.19 -5.23
CA LEU A 183 -23.24 7.35 -4.40
C LEU A 183 -23.07 8.66 -5.19
N SER A 184 -21.95 8.80 -5.89
CA SER A 184 -21.65 10.00 -6.69
C SER A 184 -22.66 10.19 -7.82
N ARG A 185 -23.09 9.10 -8.46
CA ARG A 185 -24.19 9.14 -9.44
C ARG A 185 -25.48 9.64 -8.80
N ALA A 186 -25.86 9.08 -7.65
CA ALA A 186 -27.07 9.49 -6.94
C ALA A 186 -27.04 10.98 -6.55
N VAL A 187 -25.87 11.50 -6.15
CA VAL A 187 -25.68 12.93 -5.89
C VAL A 187 -25.82 13.76 -7.17
N SER A 188 -25.15 13.36 -8.25
CA SER A 188 -25.22 14.08 -9.54
C SER A 188 -26.62 14.13 -10.15
N GLU A 189 -27.45 13.12 -9.85
CA GLU A 189 -28.86 13.02 -10.25
C GLU A 189 -29.80 13.82 -9.32
N GLY A 190 -29.27 14.41 -8.24
CA GLY A 190 -30.05 15.14 -7.24
C GLY A 190 -30.94 14.26 -6.36
N ARG A 191 -30.67 12.95 -6.30
CA ARG A 191 -31.41 12.01 -5.42
C ARG A 191 -30.88 12.01 -3.99
N LEU A 192 -29.60 12.32 -3.81
CA LEU A 192 -28.90 12.47 -2.55
C LEU A 192 -28.04 13.74 -2.59
N ALA A 193 -27.54 14.18 -1.45
CA ALA A 193 -26.56 15.25 -1.32
C ALA A 193 -25.42 14.84 -0.37
N TRP A 194 -24.21 15.33 -0.63
CA TRP A 194 -23.05 15.01 0.22
C TRP A 194 -23.23 15.42 1.69
N ASP A 195 -24.05 16.45 1.96
CA ASP A 195 -24.37 16.95 3.29
C ASP A 195 -25.63 16.32 3.91
N ASP A 196 -26.27 15.36 3.24
CA ASP A 196 -27.36 14.56 3.82
C ASP A 196 -26.85 13.85 5.08
N VAL A 197 -27.60 13.97 6.17
CA VAL A 197 -27.26 13.41 7.48
C VAL A 197 -28.08 12.16 7.73
N ILE A 198 -27.40 11.03 7.91
CA ILE A 198 -28.01 9.73 8.22
C ILE A 198 -27.58 9.29 9.62
N PRO A 199 -28.49 8.77 10.46
CA PRO A 199 -28.12 8.22 11.75
C PRO A 199 -27.35 6.91 11.58
N LEU A 200 -26.29 6.72 12.36
CA LEU A 200 -25.61 5.43 12.47
C LEU A 200 -26.49 4.42 13.23
N ASP A 201 -27.19 3.56 12.50
CA ASP A 201 -28.23 2.66 13.05
C ASP A 201 -27.81 1.18 13.12
N ALA A 202 -26.77 0.79 12.38
CA ALA A 202 -26.20 -0.55 12.40
C ALA A 202 -24.70 -0.50 12.14
N LYS A 203 -23.98 -1.45 12.73
CA LYS A 203 -22.52 -1.51 12.76
C LYS A 203 -22.00 -2.78 12.10
N SER A 204 -20.82 -2.67 11.52
CA SER A 204 -20.04 -3.79 10.99
C SER A 204 -18.75 -3.98 11.82
N PHE A 205 -17.92 -4.93 11.45
CA PHE A 205 -16.63 -5.17 12.09
C PHE A 205 -15.50 -4.36 11.43
N PRO A 206 -14.34 -4.20 12.09
CA PRO A 206 -13.16 -3.56 11.48
C PRO A 206 -12.80 -4.14 10.11
N SER A 207 -12.07 -3.43 9.25
CA SER A 207 -11.45 -2.11 9.42
C SER A 207 -12.45 -0.95 9.59
N GLY A 208 -11.98 0.13 10.23
CA GLY A 208 -12.78 1.33 10.51
C GLY A 208 -12.76 1.75 11.97
N ILE A 209 -13.46 2.84 12.25
CA ILE A 209 -13.65 3.38 13.60
C ILE A 209 -15.14 3.61 13.94
N MET A 210 -16.03 3.69 12.95
CA MET A 210 -17.45 4.02 13.17
C MET A 210 -18.20 2.94 13.95
N GLN A 211 -17.72 1.70 13.97
CA GLN A 211 -18.27 0.65 14.84
C GLN A 211 -18.21 1.02 16.34
N ASN A 212 -17.26 1.87 16.73
CA ASN A 212 -17.10 2.33 18.11
C ASN A 212 -17.88 3.61 18.43
N TRP A 213 -18.58 4.20 17.46
CA TRP A 213 -19.34 5.44 17.68
C TRP A 213 -20.67 5.14 18.40
N PRO A 214 -21.26 6.14 19.09
CA PRO A 214 -22.58 5.99 19.70
C PRO A 214 -23.66 5.65 18.67
N ASP A 215 -24.62 4.81 19.05
CA ASP A 215 -25.78 4.52 18.21
C ASP A 215 -26.59 5.81 17.95
N GLY A 216 -27.06 5.97 16.72
CA GLY A 216 -27.79 7.15 16.27
C GLY A 216 -26.91 8.39 16.06
N ALA A 217 -25.58 8.29 16.13
CA ALA A 217 -24.69 9.40 15.80
C ALA A 217 -25.01 9.96 14.40
N PRO A 218 -25.16 11.30 14.23
CA PRO A 218 -25.44 11.89 12.93
C PRO A 218 -24.17 11.91 12.08
N VAL A 219 -24.24 11.32 10.89
CA VAL A 219 -23.10 11.24 9.95
C VAL A 219 -23.53 11.77 8.59
N THR A 220 -22.74 12.67 8.00
CA THR A 220 -22.98 13.10 6.62
C THR A 220 -22.54 12.03 5.63
N LEU A 221 -23.16 11.97 4.44
CA LEU A 221 -22.69 11.07 3.38
C LEU A 221 -21.23 11.35 3.00
N HIS A 222 -20.80 12.62 3.02
CA HIS A 222 -19.40 13.00 2.82
C HIS A 222 -18.47 12.37 3.86
N THR A 223 -18.80 12.48 5.16
CA THR A 223 -18.00 11.88 6.24
C THR A 223 -17.93 10.37 6.10
N ALA A 224 -19.08 9.71 5.86
CA ALA A 224 -19.11 8.27 5.68
C ALA A 224 -18.29 7.83 4.46
N ALA A 225 -18.39 8.54 3.33
CA ALA A 225 -17.64 8.21 2.12
C ALA A 225 -16.13 8.45 2.29
N THR A 226 -15.76 9.51 3.01
CA THR A 226 -14.36 9.78 3.37
C THR A 226 -13.79 8.61 4.17
N LEU A 227 -14.46 8.17 5.24
CA LEU A 227 -13.98 7.07 6.08
C LEU A 227 -14.03 5.71 5.37
N MET A 228 -15.05 5.47 4.54
CA MET A 228 -15.15 4.28 3.68
C MET A 228 -13.92 4.13 2.78
N ILE A 229 -13.40 5.23 2.24
CA ILE A 229 -12.30 5.19 1.29
C ILE A 229 -10.94 5.28 1.99
N SER A 230 -10.72 6.29 2.85
CA SER A 230 -9.39 6.61 3.38
C SER A 230 -8.86 5.61 4.41
N ILE A 231 -9.76 5.02 5.21
CA ILE A 231 -9.42 4.03 6.25
C ILE A 231 -10.18 2.72 6.08
N SER A 232 -10.87 2.55 4.94
CA SER A 232 -11.63 1.34 4.63
C SER A 232 -12.72 1.03 5.67
N ASP A 233 -13.39 2.03 6.24
CA ASP A 233 -14.36 1.83 7.31
C ASP A 233 -15.58 1.03 6.85
N ASN A 234 -15.73 -0.20 7.35
CA ASN A 234 -16.79 -1.14 6.99
C ASN A 234 -18.17 -0.72 7.52
N THR A 235 -18.23 -0.04 8.66
CA THR A 235 -19.49 0.48 9.19
C THR A 235 -19.98 1.66 8.34
N ALA A 236 -19.07 2.55 7.94
CA ALA A 236 -19.36 3.62 6.99
C ALA A 236 -19.80 3.07 5.63
N THR A 237 -19.14 2.02 5.17
CA THR A 237 -19.45 1.32 3.92
C THR A 237 -20.89 0.79 3.94
N ASP A 238 -21.24 0.00 4.95
CA ASP A 238 -22.56 -0.60 5.05
C ASP A 238 -23.66 0.45 5.24
N LEU A 239 -23.38 1.55 5.95
CA LEU A 239 -24.29 2.70 6.06
C LEU A 239 -24.59 3.32 4.68
N LEU A 240 -23.55 3.55 3.87
CA LEU A 240 -23.70 4.09 2.52
C LEU A 240 -24.42 3.12 1.60
N MET A 241 -24.12 1.83 1.69
CA MET A 241 -24.79 0.81 0.88
C MET A 241 -26.29 0.74 1.17
N ARG A 242 -26.70 0.80 2.44
CA ARG A 242 -28.13 0.88 2.82
C ARG A 242 -28.80 2.16 2.31
N THR A 243 -28.06 3.27 2.31
CA THR A 243 -28.58 4.58 1.87
C THR A 243 -28.74 4.65 0.35
N VAL A 244 -27.74 4.20 -0.40
CA VAL A 244 -27.73 4.20 -1.88
C VAL A 244 -28.65 3.12 -2.44
N GLY A 245 -28.72 1.97 -1.77
CA GLY A 245 -29.46 0.79 -2.18
C GLY A 245 -28.60 -0.19 -2.98
N ARG A 246 -28.73 -1.48 -2.67
CA ARG A 246 -27.96 -2.56 -3.31
C ARG A 246 -28.15 -2.57 -4.83
N GLU A 247 -29.40 -2.47 -5.28
CA GLU A 247 -29.75 -2.50 -6.70
C GLU A 247 -29.11 -1.36 -7.48
N ALA A 248 -28.93 -0.18 -6.86
CA ALA A 248 -28.24 0.95 -7.48
C ALA A 248 -26.73 0.68 -7.63
N ILE A 249 -26.10 0.03 -6.65
CA ILE A 249 -24.68 -0.37 -6.72
C ILE A 249 -24.48 -1.47 -7.78
N GLU A 250 -25.37 -2.47 -7.80
CA GLU A 250 -25.35 -3.50 -8.84
C GLU A 250 -25.59 -2.91 -10.24
N ALA A 251 -26.45 -1.90 -10.37
CA ALA A 251 -26.66 -1.19 -11.62
C ALA A 251 -25.41 -0.39 -12.02
N GLU A 252 -24.72 0.25 -11.07
CA GLU A 252 -23.45 0.94 -11.31
C GLU A 252 -22.38 -0.02 -11.81
N MET A 253 -22.22 -1.18 -11.15
CA MET A 253 -21.24 -2.19 -11.54
C MET A 253 -21.50 -2.73 -12.97
N ARG A 254 -22.77 -2.91 -13.36
CA ARG A 254 -23.10 -3.23 -14.76
C ARG A 254 -22.78 -2.06 -15.70
N ALA A 255 -23.13 -0.84 -15.30
CA ALA A 255 -22.97 0.36 -16.11
C ALA A 255 -21.51 0.79 -16.31
N SER A 256 -20.60 0.38 -15.41
CA SER A 256 -19.16 0.61 -15.58
C SER A 256 -18.56 -0.16 -16.75
N GLY A 257 -19.27 -1.18 -17.26
CA GLY A 257 -18.78 -2.07 -18.30
C GLY A 257 -18.11 -3.34 -17.76
N HIS A 258 -18.38 -3.70 -16.50
CA HIS A 258 -17.90 -4.94 -15.90
C HIS A 258 -18.27 -6.16 -16.75
N ALA A 259 -17.30 -7.04 -17.02
CA ALA A 259 -17.46 -8.18 -17.92
C ALA A 259 -18.39 -9.26 -17.36
N ASP A 260 -18.26 -9.58 -16.07
CA ASP A 260 -19.11 -10.58 -15.40
C ASP A 260 -19.54 -10.17 -13.98
N PRO A 261 -20.43 -9.16 -13.85
CA PRO A 261 -20.82 -8.63 -12.55
C PRO A 261 -21.69 -9.61 -11.73
N ALA A 262 -22.24 -10.64 -12.36
CA ALA A 262 -23.08 -11.63 -11.70
C ALA A 262 -22.33 -12.45 -10.64
N GLN A 263 -21.00 -12.60 -10.77
CA GLN A 263 -20.16 -13.27 -9.75
C GLN A 263 -20.23 -12.57 -8.40
N SER A 264 -20.42 -11.24 -8.39
CA SER A 264 -20.52 -10.44 -7.17
C SER A 264 -21.97 -10.20 -6.73
N PHE A 265 -22.96 -10.85 -7.37
CA PHE A 265 -24.38 -10.62 -7.06
C PHE A 265 -24.99 -11.75 -6.22
N PRO A 266 -25.88 -11.42 -5.26
CA PRO A 266 -26.22 -10.06 -4.78
C PRO A 266 -25.01 -9.33 -4.17
N PHE A 267 -24.90 -8.02 -4.41
CA PHE A 267 -23.72 -7.24 -3.99
C PHE A 267 -23.67 -7.09 -2.47
N LEU A 268 -22.94 -7.99 -1.79
CA LEU A 268 -22.93 -8.14 -0.34
C LEU A 268 -22.52 -6.86 0.39
N THR A 269 -23.11 -6.58 1.54
CA THR A 269 -22.50 -5.66 2.52
C THR A 269 -21.37 -6.37 3.25
N THR A 270 -20.49 -5.64 3.94
CA THR A 270 -19.40 -6.28 4.68
C THR A 270 -19.95 -7.10 5.85
N ARG A 271 -20.99 -6.62 6.54
CA ARG A 271 -21.65 -7.38 7.63
C ARG A 271 -22.23 -8.70 7.12
N GLU A 272 -22.87 -8.71 5.95
CA GLU A 272 -23.43 -9.93 5.35
C GLU A 272 -22.32 -10.94 5.02
N MET A 273 -21.24 -10.49 4.37
CA MET A 273 -20.08 -11.33 4.09
C MET A 273 -19.51 -11.94 5.37
N PHE A 274 -19.33 -11.14 6.42
CA PHE A 274 -18.77 -11.61 7.70
C PHE A 274 -19.65 -12.69 8.33
N VAL A 275 -20.96 -12.47 8.42
CA VAL A 275 -21.90 -13.47 8.97
C VAL A 275 -21.85 -14.76 8.16
N ILE A 276 -21.87 -14.67 6.82
CA ILE A 276 -21.93 -15.84 5.94
C ILE A 276 -20.65 -16.69 6.06
N LYS A 277 -19.48 -16.06 6.00
CA LYS A 277 -18.18 -16.76 5.97
C LYS A 277 -17.76 -17.26 7.35
N SER A 278 -18.21 -16.62 8.43
CA SER A 278 -17.97 -17.09 9.79
C SER A 278 -18.99 -18.12 10.29
N GLY A 279 -20.14 -18.24 9.64
CA GLY A 279 -21.22 -19.16 10.00
C GLY A 279 -21.24 -20.45 9.17
N ASP A 280 -22.29 -21.26 9.37
CA ASP A 280 -22.51 -22.53 8.66
C ASP A 280 -23.10 -22.33 7.25
N LEU A 281 -23.43 -21.09 6.87
CA LEU A 281 -24.09 -20.76 5.61
C LEU A 281 -23.13 -20.61 4.43
N GLY A 282 -21.82 -20.47 4.65
CA GLY A 282 -20.84 -20.17 3.60
C GLY A 282 -20.94 -21.10 2.39
N GLU A 283 -20.74 -22.40 2.58
CA GLU A 283 -20.80 -23.40 1.50
C GLU A 283 -22.15 -23.42 0.78
N ALA A 284 -23.25 -23.29 1.53
CA ALA A 284 -24.59 -23.26 0.96
C ALA A 284 -24.83 -21.98 0.13
N PHE A 285 -24.31 -20.85 0.58
CA PHE A 285 -24.38 -19.58 -0.12
C PHE A 285 -23.53 -19.59 -1.40
N ALA A 286 -22.31 -20.11 -1.32
CA ALA A 286 -21.41 -20.29 -2.46
C ALA A 286 -22.07 -21.13 -3.57
N ALA A 287 -22.68 -22.26 -3.23
CA ALA A 287 -23.33 -23.15 -4.20
C ALA A 287 -24.71 -22.66 -4.72
N ALA A 288 -25.29 -21.63 -4.12
CA ALA A 288 -26.64 -21.16 -4.44
C ALA A 288 -26.68 -20.29 -5.71
N SER A 289 -27.81 -20.34 -6.43
CA SER A 289 -28.11 -19.36 -7.48
C SER A 289 -28.33 -17.95 -6.90
N GLU A 290 -28.19 -16.91 -7.72
CA GLU A 290 -28.40 -15.52 -7.27
C GLU A 290 -29.77 -15.33 -6.58
N ALA A 291 -30.84 -15.92 -7.14
CA ALA A 291 -32.17 -15.84 -6.54
C ALA A 291 -32.22 -16.47 -5.13
N GLN A 292 -31.61 -17.64 -4.96
CA GLN A 292 -31.51 -18.31 -3.67
C GLN A 292 -30.62 -17.53 -2.69
N ARG A 293 -29.51 -16.96 -3.16
CA ARG A 293 -28.66 -16.08 -2.33
C ARG A 293 -29.45 -14.88 -1.82
N ARG A 294 -30.29 -14.24 -2.66
CA ARG A 294 -31.17 -13.15 -2.22
C ARG A 294 -32.20 -13.60 -1.18
N GLU A 295 -32.78 -14.79 -1.34
CA GLU A 295 -33.67 -15.39 -0.33
C GLU A 295 -32.93 -15.66 0.99
N MET A 296 -31.71 -16.18 0.93
CA MET A 296 -30.84 -16.40 2.10
C MET A 296 -30.52 -15.08 2.81
N LEU A 297 -30.14 -14.03 2.07
CA LEU A 297 -29.87 -12.70 2.65
C LEU A 297 -31.10 -12.10 3.31
N ALA A 298 -32.29 -12.25 2.72
CA ALA A 298 -33.54 -11.74 3.30
C ALA A 298 -33.90 -12.40 4.64
N ALA A 299 -33.41 -13.63 4.87
CA ALA A 299 -33.61 -14.39 6.10
C ALA A 299 -32.40 -14.36 7.05
N LEU A 300 -31.31 -13.68 6.66
CA LEU A 300 -30.04 -13.70 7.39
C LEU A 300 -30.14 -12.91 8.70
N ASP A 301 -29.82 -13.56 9.82
CA ASP A 301 -29.68 -12.87 11.10
C ASP A 301 -28.29 -12.23 11.20
N LEU A 302 -28.23 -10.91 10.99
CA LEU A 302 -26.98 -10.17 11.06
C LEU A 302 -26.38 -10.10 12.47
N SER A 303 -27.10 -10.53 13.51
CA SER A 303 -26.60 -10.62 14.88
C SER A 303 -25.93 -11.95 15.21
N ASP A 304 -25.99 -12.94 14.30
CA ASP A 304 -25.43 -14.28 14.46
C ASP A 304 -23.91 -14.35 14.23
N ILE A 305 -23.20 -13.34 14.76
CA ILE A 305 -21.74 -13.27 14.80
C ILE A 305 -21.31 -12.25 15.86
N ASP A 306 -20.42 -12.68 16.75
CA ASP A 306 -19.76 -11.83 17.73
C ASP A 306 -18.32 -11.47 17.31
N GLU A 307 -17.67 -10.59 18.07
CA GLU A 307 -16.29 -10.16 17.79
C GLU A 307 -15.29 -11.31 17.85
N GLU A 308 -15.44 -12.23 18.80
CA GLU A 308 -14.54 -13.38 18.96
C GLU A 308 -14.56 -14.24 17.70
N ARG A 309 -15.75 -14.56 17.19
CA ARG A 309 -15.92 -15.35 15.97
C ARG A 309 -15.41 -14.60 14.74
N PHE A 310 -15.66 -13.30 14.64
CA PHE A 310 -15.13 -12.47 13.56
C PHE A 310 -13.60 -12.53 13.51
N TYR A 311 -12.91 -12.26 14.64
CA TYR A 311 -11.45 -12.31 14.68
C TYR A 311 -10.93 -13.73 14.42
N ALA A 312 -11.58 -14.76 14.97
CA ALA A 312 -11.20 -16.15 14.71
C ALA A 312 -11.28 -16.55 13.24
N THR A 313 -12.19 -15.97 12.45
CA THR A 313 -12.27 -16.20 11.01
C THR A 313 -11.29 -15.31 10.25
N PHE A 314 -11.41 -14.00 10.40
CA PHE A 314 -10.81 -13.02 9.49
C PHE A 314 -9.40 -12.54 9.89
N THR A 315 -8.91 -12.91 11.08
CA THR A 315 -7.52 -12.61 11.50
C THR A 315 -6.71 -13.87 11.81
N SER A 316 -7.16 -15.02 11.30
CA SER A 316 -6.47 -16.30 11.46
C SER A 316 -5.30 -16.50 10.48
N GLY A 317 -5.19 -15.65 9.46
CA GLY A 317 -4.31 -15.85 8.30
C GLY A 317 -4.76 -16.98 7.37
N THR A 318 -5.92 -17.59 7.63
CA THR A 318 -6.46 -18.68 6.78
C THR A 318 -7.49 -18.10 5.82
N PRO A 319 -7.31 -18.23 4.49
CA PRO A 319 -8.31 -17.85 3.51
C PRO A 319 -9.60 -18.66 3.68
N VAL A 320 -10.76 -18.00 3.55
CA VAL A 320 -12.08 -18.64 3.72
C VAL A 320 -12.93 -18.29 2.52
N LEU A 321 -13.30 -19.27 1.69
CA LEU A 321 -14.23 -19.09 0.55
C LEU A 321 -13.90 -17.90 -0.36
N ILE A 322 -12.62 -17.56 -0.51
CA ILE A 322 -12.17 -16.34 -1.21
C ILE A 322 -12.46 -16.39 -2.72
N GLU A 323 -12.56 -17.61 -3.26
CA GLU A 323 -12.87 -17.87 -4.67
C GLU A 323 -14.38 -17.85 -4.96
N ASP A 324 -15.22 -17.94 -3.92
CA ASP A 324 -16.67 -18.13 -4.06
C ASP A 324 -17.51 -17.00 -3.46
N ILE A 325 -17.01 -16.35 -2.39
CA ILE A 325 -17.70 -15.31 -1.62
C ILE A 325 -16.76 -14.14 -1.39
N GLU A 326 -16.70 -13.27 -2.39
CA GLU A 326 -15.96 -12.02 -2.42
C GLU A 326 -16.63 -11.05 -3.41
N TRP A 327 -16.08 -9.85 -3.54
CA TRP A 327 -16.35 -9.01 -4.71
C TRP A 327 -15.27 -9.29 -5.74
N PHE A 328 -15.67 -9.50 -6.99
CA PHE A 328 -14.77 -9.91 -8.05
C PHE A 328 -14.66 -8.85 -9.13
N ALA A 329 -13.43 -8.55 -9.56
CA ALA A 329 -13.17 -7.70 -10.71
C ALA A 329 -11.80 -8.02 -11.34
N SER A 330 -11.73 -8.06 -12.66
CA SER A 330 -10.45 -8.14 -13.39
C SER A 330 -9.74 -6.79 -13.45
N MET A 331 -8.49 -6.76 -13.94
CA MET A 331 -7.79 -5.50 -14.21
C MET A 331 -8.55 -4.66 -15.26
N ALA A 332 -9.17 -5.32 -16.25
CA ALA A 332 -10.01 -4.66 -17.23
C ALA A 332 -11.26 -4.03 -16.61
N ASP A 333 -11.90 -4.71 -15.67
CA ASP A 333 -13.10 -4.21 -14.95
C ASP A 333 -12.74 -3.03 -14.05
N GLN A 334 -11.63 -3.12 -13.31
CA GLN A 334 -11.11 -2.02 -12.48
C GLN A 334 -10.79 -0.80 -13.33
N ARG A 335 -10.16 -0.98 -14.51
CA ARG A 335 -9.92 0.12 -15.46
C ARG A 335 -11.22 0.75 -15.95
N ALA A 336 -12.25 -0.05 -16.19
CA ALA A 336 -13.56 0.43 -16.61
C ALA A 336 -14.22 1.28 -15.51
N LEU A 337 -14.15 0.84 -14.25
CA LEU A 337 -14.58 1.63 -13.09
C LEU A 337 -13.78 2.93 -12.94
N MET A 338 -12.46 2.89 -13.13
CA MET A 338 -11.62 4.10 -13.08
C MET A 338 -12.01 5.12 -14.13
N ARG A 339 -12.46 4.70 -15.33
CA ARG A 339 -13.04 5.61 -16.33
C ARG A 339 -14.31 6.29 -15.82
N VAL A 340 -15.18 5.56 -15.14
CA VAL A 340 -16.39 6.14 -14.53
C VAL A 340 -16.00 7.22 -13.51
N LEU A 341 -15.10 6.91 -12.59
CA LEU A 341 -14.65 7.84 -11.54
C LEU A 341 -13.93 9.08 -12.10
N ALA A 342 -13.08 8.89 -13.13
CA ALA A 342 -12.43 9.98 -13.84
C ALA A 342 -13.42 10.91 -14.54
N ALA A 343 -14.52 10.36 -15.07
CA ALA A 343 -15.54 11.09 -15.82
C ALA A 343 -16.65 11.71 -14.93
N LEU A 344 -16.63 11.51 -13.61
CA LEU A 344 -17.62 12.10 -12.71
C LEU A 344 -17.61 13.65 -12.83
N PRO A 345 -18.79 14.29 -12.93
CA PRO A 345 -18.88 15.73 -13.12
C PRO A 345 -18.44 16.51 -11.87
N GLU A 346 -18.73 15.96 -10.68
CA GLU A 346 -18.27 16.50 -9.41
C GLU A 346 -16.90 15.93 -9.04
N ASP A 347 -16.10 16.73 -8.35
CA ASP A 347 -14.75 16.34 -7.93
C ASP A 347 -14.70 15.70 -6.54
N THR A 348 -15.79 15.76 -5.76
CA THR A 348 -15.83 15.30 -4.37
C THR A 348 -15.40 13.84 -4.22
N ALA A 349 -15.84 12.96 -5.11
CA ALA A 349 -15.43 11.54 -5.09
C ALA A 349 -13.92 11.37 -5.29
N ARG A 350 -13.32 12.16 -6.19
CA ARG A 350 -11.88 12.15 -6.44
C ARG A 350 -11.11 12.73 -5.26
N GLN A 351 -11.60 13.82 -4.65
CA GLN A 351 -11.02 14.38 -3.43
C GLN A 351 -11.03 13.38 -2.27
N ILE A 352 -12.12 12.60 -2.13
CA ILE A 352 -12.22 11.52 -1.15
C ILE A 352 -11.16 10.44 -1.39
N MET A 353 -10.94 10.02 -2.64
CA MET A 353 -9.89 9.05 -2.98
C MET A 353 -8.47 9.56 -2.72
N ALA A 354 -8.25 10.87 -2.78
CA ALA A 354 -6.95 11.51 -2.56
C ALA A 354 -6.61 11.71 -1.07
N VAL A 355 -7.51 11.39 -0.14
CA VAL A 355 -7.28 11.58 1.31
C VAL A 355 -6.17 10.67 1.84
N ASN A 356 -6.07 9.45 1.30
CA ASN A 356 -5.00 8.51 1.64
C ASN A 356 -4.56 7.79 0.37
N THR A 357 -3.40 8.18 -0.15
CA THR A 357 -2.82 7.68 -1.41
C THR A 357 -1.95 6.44 -1.22
N VAL A 358 -1.60 6.11 0.03
CA VAL A 358 -0.53 5.16 0.44
C VAL A 358 0.88 5.52 -0.04
N PHE A 359 1.01 6.19 -1.17
CA PHE A 359 2.26 6.76 -1.67
C PHE A 359 2.63 8.05 -0.96
N ASP A 360 3.94 8.29 -0.84
CA ASP A 360 4.51 9.50 -0.26
C ASP A 360 4.61 10.65 -1.30
N GLU A 361 5.13 11.81 -0.84
CA GLU A 361 5.26 13.00 -1.69
C GLU A 361 6.24 12.81 -2.87
N GLU A 362 7.27 11.98 -2.71
CA GLU A 362 8.25 11.72 -3.77
C GLU A 362 7.65 10.82 -4.85
N GLU A 363 6.97 9.75 -4.44
CA GLU A 363 6.29 8.81 -5.32
C GLU A 363 5.15 9.45 -6.13
N THR A 364 4.57 10.53 -5.62
CA THR A 364 3.47 11.24 -6.26
C THR A 364 3.89 12.51 -6.99
N ALA A 365 5.17 12.91 -6.92
CA ALA A 365 5.67 14.19 -7.43
C ALA A 365 5.40 14.45 -8.93
N GLY A 366 5.33 13.38 -9.75
CA GLY A 366 5.05 13.47 -11.19
C GLY A 366 3.56 13.46 -11.58
N TRP A 367 2.65 13.48 -10.61
CA TRP A 367 1.21 13.32 -10.84
C TRP A 367 0.40 14.51 -10.32
N ASP A 368 -0.42 15.10 -11.19
CA ASP A 368 -1.37 16.17 -10.86
C ASP A 368 -2.50 15.71 -9.92
N TYR A 369 -2.75 14.41 -9.87
CA TYR A 369 -3.73 13.79 -9.00
C TYR A 369 -3.37 12.33 -8.74
N VAL A 370 -3.53 11.92 -7.49
CA VAL A 370 -3.42 10.52 -7.05
C VAL A 370 -4.60 10.22 -6.13
N GLY A 371 -5.40 9.22 -6.48
CA GLY A 371 -6.45 8.69 -5.64
C GLY A 371 -6.34 7.18 -5.52
N TYR A 372 -6.58 6.64 -4.33
CA TYR A 372 -6.29 5.24 -4.03
C TYR A 372 -7.47 4.54 -3.34
N LYS A 373 -7.59 3.23 -3.62
CA LYS A 373 -8.25 2.29 -2.72
C LYS A 373 -7.62 0.91 -2.87
N GLY A 374 -7.30 0.30 -1.73
CA GLY A 374 -6.97 -1.12 -1.65
C GLY A 374 -8.03 -1.94 -0.93
N GLY A 375 -7.91 -3.26 -1.03
CA GLY A 375 -8.75 -4.22 -0.38
C GLY A 375 -7.99 -5.48 -0.02
N SER A 376 -8.31 -6.04 1.14
CA SER A 376 -7.61 -7.21 1.65
C SER A 376 -8.54 -8.10 2.48
N GLU A 377 -8.27 -9.39 2.42
CA GLU A 377 -8.62 -10.41 3.42
C GLU A 377 -7.50 -11.47 3.43
N ALA A 378 -7.51 -12.43 4.34
CA ALA A 378 -6.54 -13.53 4.30
C ALA A 378 -6.57 -14.22 2.91
N GLY A 379 -5.44 -14.17 2.19
CA GLY A 379 -5.31 -14.72 0.84
C GLY A 379 -5.74 -13.78 -0.28
N VAL A 380 -6.24 -12.58 0.01
CA VAL A 380 -6.68 -11.60 -0.99
C VAL A 380 -5.99 -10.27 -0.75
N LEU A 381 -5.39 -9.72 -1.80
CA LEU A 381 -4.90 -8.36 -1.79
C LEU A 381 -5.09 -7.72 -3.16
N ASN A 382 -5.74 -6.56 -3.18
CA ASN A 382 -5.89 -5.72 -4.35
C ASN A 382 -5.55 -4.28 -3.99
N MET A 383 -4.81 -3.60 -4.87
CA MET A 383 -4.46 -2.19 -4.71
C MET A 383 -4.67 -1.47 -6.03
N SER A 384 -5.44 -0.39 -6.01
CA SER A 384 -5.86 0.35 -7.20
C SER A 384 -5.71 1.85 -7.03
N TRP A 385 -5.10 2.50 -8.00
CA TRP A 385 -4.91 3.94 -8.08
C TRP A 385 -5.52 4.51 -9.36
N LEU A 386 -6.22 5.63 -9.21
CA LEU A 386 -6.56 6.55 -10.29
C LEU A 386 -5.55 7.69 -10.27
N LEU A 387 -4.91 7.94 -11.41
CA LEU A 387 -3.81 8.88 -11.53
C LEU A 387 -4.10 9.89 -12.65
N ARG A 388 -3.63 11.12 -12.52
CA ARG A 388 -3.64 12.11 -13.60
C ARG A 388 -2.26 12.70 -13.80
N ASP A 389 -1.72 12.61 -15.01
CA ASP A 389 -0.42 13.23 -15.33
C ASP A 389 -0.55 14.76 -15.50
N GLU A 390 0.59 15.46 -15.57
CA GLU A 390 0.66 16.93 -15.79
C GLU A 390 0.03 17.38 -17.12
N ALA A 391 -0.15 16.46 -18.07
CA ALA A 391 -0.83 16.71 -19.34
C ALA A 391 -2.37 16.54 -19.22
N GLY A 392 -2.88 16.22 -18.03
CA GLY A 392 -4.30 16.00 -17.76
C GLY A 392 -4.83 14.64 -18.21
N ARG A 393 -3.97 13.68 -18.59
CA ARG A 393 -4.37 12.34 -19.00
C ARG A 393 -4.58 11.45 -17.79
N TRP A 394 -5.70 10.73 -17.80
CA TRP A 394 -6.06 9.79 -16.74
C TRP A 394 -5.42 8.43 -16.96
N HIS A 395 -4.79 7.90 -15.92
CA HIS A 395 -4.10 6.62 -15.87
C HIS A 395 -4.67 5.76 -14.74
N MET A 396 -4.45 4.45 -14.81
CA MET A 396 -4.67 3.53 -13.68
C MET A 396 -3.39 2.76 -13.40
N LEU A 397 -3.10 2.54 -12.13
CA LEU A 397 -2.26 1.45 -11.64
C LEU A 397 -3.16 0.50 -10.84
N ALA A 398 -3.16 -0.78 -11.16
CA ALA A 398 -3.82 -1.79 -10.35
C ALA A 398 -2.94 -3.03 -10.24
N ILE A 399 -2.91 -3.64 -9.06
CA ILE A 399 -2.19 -4.89 -8.77
C ILE A 399 -3.05 -5.76 -7.86
N ALA A 400 -3.04 -7.06 -8.08
CA ALA A 400 -3.75 -8.03 -7.26
C ALA A 400 -2.90 -9.29 -7.03
N GLN A 401 -3.08 -9.88 -5.86
CA GLN A 401 -2.62 -11.22 -5.51
C GLN A 401 -3.78 -11.95 -4.81
N MET A 402 -3.99 -13.21 -5.20
CA MET A 402 -4.99 -14.08 -4.61
C MET A 402 -4.41 -15.49 -4.42
N ASP A 403 -4.38 -15.95 -3.18
CA ASP A 403 -3.88 -17.27 -2.77
C ASP A 403 -4.93 -17.97 -1.87
N PRO A 404 -5.61 -19.03 -2.36
CA PRO A 404 -6.62 -19.74 -1.58
C PRO A 404 -6.02 -20.62 -0.48
N THR A 405 -4.69 -20.71 -0.38
CA THR A 405 -4.00 -21.63 0.53
C THR A 405 -3.25 -20.94 1.68
N ALA A 406 -2.94 -19.65 1.54
CA ALA A 406 -2.15 -18.91 2.52
C ALA A 406 -2.48 -17.41 2.51
N GLU A 407 -2.13 -16.73 3.61
CA GLU A 407 -2.15 -15.27 3.67
C GLU A 407 -1.10 -14.66 2.72
N VAL A 408 -1.40 -13.48 2.18
CA VAL A 408 -0.54 -12.75 1.23
C VAL A 408 0.11 -11.54 1.89
N ASP A 409 1.36 -11.25 1.51
CA ASP A 409 2.15 -10.19 2.13
C ASP A 409 1.85 -8.81 1.52
N THR A 410 1.38 -7.88 2.37
CA THR A 410 1.00 -6.53 1.93
C THR A 410 2.21 -5.70 1.49
N THR A 411 3.32 -5.81 2.21
CA THR A 411 4.52 -5.00 1.97
C THR A 411 5.13 -5.33 0.61
N SER A 412 5.26 -6.61 0.27
CA SER A 412 5.83 -7.08 -1.00
C SER A 412 5.00 -6.61 -2.20
N LEU A 413 3.67 -6.73 -2.13
CA LEU A 413 2.81 -6.29 -3.23
C LEU A 413 2.80 -4.76 -3.38
N LEU A 414 2.86 -4.01 -2.26
CA LEU A 414 2.98 -2.55 -2.32
C LEU A 414 4.32 -2.13 -2.93
N LEU A 415 5.42 -2.80 -2.60
CA LEU A 415 6.72 -2.52 -3.19
C LEU A 415 6.72 -2.75 -4.71
N LEU A 416 6.06 -3.82 -5.16
CA LEU A 416 5.84 -4.07 -6.60
C LEU A 416 5.01 -2.96 -7.25
N ALA A 417 3.93 -2.50 -6.60
CA ALA A 417 3.13 -1.38 -7.10
C ALA A 417 3.98 -0.11 -7.28
N LYS A 418 4.82 0.22 -6.30
CA LYS A 418 5.71 1.39 -6.35
C LYS A 418 6.75 1.26 -7.48
N ARG A 419 7.34 0.07 -7.66
CA ARG A 419 8.26 -0.22 -8.78
C ARG A 419 7.57 -0.12 -10.15
N ILE A 420 6.32 -0.55 -10.26
CA ILE A 420 5.53 -0.40 -11.48
C ILE A 420 5.23 1.08 -11.76
N LEU A 421 4.87 1.85 -10.74
CA LEU A 421 4.60 3.29 -10.88
C LEU A 421 5.84 4.03 -11.42
N ALA A 422 7.03 3.67 -10.95
CA ALA A 422 8.30 4.25 -11.40
C ALA A 422 8.63 3.98 -12.89
N LEU A 423 7.92 3.07 -13.57
CA LEU A 423 8.04 2.89 -15.02
C LEU A 423 7.43 4.04 -15.83
N ALA A 424 6.76 5.01 -15.18
CA ALA A 424 6.22 6.19 -15.82
C ALA A 424 7.29 7.21 -16.26
N GLU A 425 8.51 7.10 -15.70
CA GLU A 425 9.64 8.02 -15.90
C GLU A 425 10.27 7.97 -17.31
#